data_AF-A0A1Q7WCM9-F1
#
_entry.id   AF-A0A1Q7WCM9-F1
#
_cell.length_a   1.000
_cell.length_b   1.000
_cell.length_c   1.000
_cell.angle_alpha   90.00
_cell.angle_beta   90.00
_cell.angle_gamma   90.00
#
_symmetry.space_group_name_H-M   'P 1'
#
loop_
_entity.id
_entity.type
_entity.pdbx_description
1 polymer ?
#
loop_
_entity_poly.entity_id
_entity_poly.type
_entity_poly.pdbx_seq_one_letter_code
_entity_poly.pdbx_strand_id
1 'polypeptide(L)' 'MIVEPAAGDRVEDNLNPIGRAYYGFSTLLCVPNSLSQEVGAALGAQAGGARLREVVTSAGFSRFRRAAETPFNHVYEARR' A
#
# COMPACT_ATOMS: atom_id res chain seq x y z
N MET A 1 11.39 6.57 3.39
CA MET A 1 10.97 5.29 4.00
C MET A 1 9.46 5.29 4.00
N ILE A 2 8.84 4.19 3.58
CA ILE A 2 7.38 4.05 3.48
C ILE A 2 7.00 2.80 4.26
N VAL A 3 6.00 2.87 5.13
CA VAL A 3 5.56 1.74 5.96
C VAL A 3 4.08 1.53 5.68
N GLU A 4 3.75 0.38 5.09
CA GLU A 4 2.40 0.07 4.63
C GLU A 4 1.93 -1.25 5.20
N PRO A 5 0.61 -1.44 5.36
CA PRO A 5 0.05 -2.75 5.66
C PRO A 5 0.59 -3.81 4.70
N ALA A 6 0.94 -4.98 5.24
CA ALA A 6 1.43 -6.08 4.44
C ALA A 6 0.34 -6.50 3.44
N ALA A 7 0.65 -6.35 2.15
CA ALA A 7 -0.25 -6.68 1.06
C ALA A 7 0.52 -7.29 -0.12
N GLY A 8 -0.04 -8.35 -0.69
CA GLY A 8 0.36 -8.88 -1.98
C GLY A 8 -0.25 -8.07 -3.14
N ASP A 9 0.30 -8.25 -4.34
CA ASP A 9 -0.12 -7.51 -5.53
C ASP A 9 -1.44 -8.05 -6.13
N ARG A 10 -1.83 -9.28 -5.79
CA ARG A 10 -3.08 -9.91 -6.22
C ARG A 10 -4.04 -10.06 -5.04
N VAL A 11 -5.35 -10.05 -5.32
CA VAL A 11 -6.37 -10.15 -4.27
C VAL A 11 -6.23 -11.47 -3.49
N GLU A 12 -6.00 -12.58 -4.19
CA GLU A 12 -5.81 -13.90 -3.59
C GLU A 12 -4.67 -13.98 -2.57
N ASP A 13 -3.60 -13.19 -2.76
CA ASP A 13 -2.47 -13.13 -1.82
C ASP A 13 -2.89 -12.54 -0.46
N ASN A 14 -3.99 -11.79 -0.46
CA ASN A 14 -4.52 -11.05 0.68
C ASN A 14 -5.71 -11.75 1.36
N LEU A 15 -6.17 -12.90 0.86
CA LEU A 15 -7.33 -13.63 1.40
C LEU A 15 -6.98 -14.42 2.68
N ASN A 16 -6.56 -13.69 3.71
CA ASN A 16 -6.26 -14.19 5.04
C ASN A 16 -6.95 -13.30 6.11
N PRO A 17 -6.98 -13.70 7.39
CA PRO A 17 -7.68 -12.92 8.43
C PRO A 17 -7.20 -11.47 8.55
N ILE A 18 -5.90 -11.22 8.38
CA ILE A 18 -5.31 -9.87 8.45
C ILE A 18 -5.77 -9.04 7.25
N GLY A 19 -5.67 -9.59 6.04
CA GLY A 19 -6.12 -8.91 4.82
C GLY A 19 -7.62 -8.62 4.84
N ARG A 20 -8.45 -9.53 5.36
CA ARG A 20 -9.89 -9.28 5.55
C ARG A 20 -10.14 -8.08 6.48
N ALA A 21 -9.43 -8.01 7.61
CA ALA A 21 -9.57 -6.90 8.54
C ALA A 21 -9.17 -5.57 7.89
N TYR A 22 -8.02 -5.54 7.22
CA TYR A 22 -7.56 -4.32 6.56
C TYR A 22 -8.41 -3.91 5.36
N TYR A 23 -8.95 -4.83 4.56
CA TYR A 23 -9.93 -4.48 3.53
C TYR A 23 -11.16 -3.83 4.15
N GLY A 24 -11.68 -4.38 5.25
CA GLY A 24 -12.80 -3.80 5.99
C GLY A 24 -12.50 -2.39 6.49
N PHE A 25 -11.38 -2.20 7.19
CA PHE A 25 -10.96 -0.88 7.67
C PHE A 25 -10.71 0.10 6.52
N SER A 26 -10.00 -0.32 5.48
CA SER A 26 -9.63 0.52 4.34
C SER A 26 -10.86 1.01 3.59
N THR A 27 -11.85 0.13 3.38
CA THR A 27 -13.09 0.47 2.69
C THR A 27 -13.89 1.54 3.43
N LEU A 28 -13.86 1.50 4.77
CA LEU A 28 -14.64 2.42 5.61
C LEU A 28 -13.86 3.66 6.06
N LEU A 29 -12.53 3.65 5.98
CA LEU A 29 -11.66 4.71 6.51
C LEU A 29 -10.70 5.26 5.46
N CYS A 30 -9.75 4.45 4.98
CA CYS A 30 -8.61 4.94 4.20
C CYS A 30 -9.00 5.34 2.76
N VAL A 31 -9.80 4.52 2.08
CA VAL A 31 -10.28 4.77 0.72
C VAL A 31 -11.15 6.03 0.63
N PRO A 32 -12.22 6.20 1.44
CA PRO A 32 -13.02 7.42 1.39
C PRO A 32 -12.21 8.67 1.75
N ASN A 33 -11.29 8.59 2.71
CA ASN A 33 -10.40 9.70 3.02
C ASN A 33 -9.45 10.04 1.86
N SER A 34 -8.94 9.05 1.13
CA SER A 34 -8.12 9.30 -0.05
C SER A 34 -8.94 9.95 -1.18
N LEU A 35 -10.17 9.49 -1.38
CA LEU A 35 -11.10 10.03 -2.39
C LEU A 35 -11.51 11.48 -2.10
N SER A 36 -11.53 11.92 -0.84
CA SER A 36 -11.85 13.31 -0.48
C SER A 36 -10.68 14.28 -0.70
N GLN A 37 -9.49 13.79 -1.05
CA GLN A 37 -8.33 14.63 -1.36
C GLN A 37 -8.31 14.99 -2.85
N GLU A 38 -7.63 16.09 -3.20
CA GLU A 38 -7.53 16.57 -4.59
C GLU A 38 -7.05 15.49 -5.57
N VAL A 39 -6.08 14.67 -5.16
CA VAL A 39 -5.53 13.59 -6.00
C VAL A 39 -6.49 12.40 -6.12
N GLY A 40 -7.31 12.12 -5.10
CA GLY A 40 -8.33 11.07 -5.16
C GLY A 40 -7.84 9.65 -5.46
N ALA A 41 -6.58 9.31 -5.18
CA ALA A 41 -5.92 8.11 -5.71
C ALA A 41 -6.54 6.77 -5.27
N ALA A 42 -7.29 6.75 -4.17
CA ALA A 42 -8.02 5.59 -3.65
C ALA A 42 -7.17 4.33 -3.43
N LEU A 43 -5.90 4.48 -3.07
CA LEU A 43 -4.96 3.35 -2.92
C LEU A 43 -5.40 2.36 -1.85
N GLY A 44 -5.90 2.86 -0.71
CA GLY A 44 -6.26 2.03 0.45
C GLY A 44 -5.08 1.31 1.11
N ALA A 45 -5.38 0.45 2.07
CA ALA A 45 -4.36 -0.31 2.82
C ALA A 45 -3.77 -1.49 2.02
N GLN A 46 -4.48 -2.00 1.01
CA GLN A 46 -4.10 -3.19 0.22
C GLN A 46 -3.64 -2.80 -1.19
N ALA A 47 -2.88 -1.72 -1.31
CA ALA A 47 -2.39 -1.26 -2.62
C ALA A 47 -1.40 -2.24 -3.27
N GLY A 48 -0.63 -2.98 -2.48
CA GLY A 48 0.42 -3.87 -2.98
C GLY A 48 1.72 -3.13 -3.34
N GLY A 49 2.83 -3.87 -3.39
CA GLY A 49 4.16 -3.32 -3.65
C GLY A 49 4.32 -2.78 -5.07
N ALA A 50 3.67 -3.41 -6.06
CA ALA A 50 3.71 -2.98 -7.46
C ALA A 50 3.05 -1.60 -7.63
N ARG A 51 1.86 -1.40 -7.05
CA ARG A 51 1.17 -0.12 -7.14
C ARG A 51 1.91 1.00 -6.40
N LEU A 52 2.49 0.69 -5.23
CA LEU A 52 3.33 1.64 -4.50
C LEU A 52 4.58 2.02 -5.28
N ARG A 53 5.20 1.06 -5.98
CA ARG A 53 6.34 1.34 -6.87
C ARG A 53 5.96 2.36 -7.94
N GLU A 54 4.82 2.19 -8.60
CA GLU A 54 4.36 3.13 -9.64
C GLU A 54 4.24 4.56 -9.09
N VAL A 55 3.58 4.73 -7.94
CA VAL A 55 3.41 6.04 -7.28
C VAL A 55 4.75 6.65 -6.88
N VAL A 56 5.65 5.85 -6.33
CA VAL A 56 6.97 6.32 -5.92
C VAL A 56 7.83 6.70 -7.13
N THR A 57 7.76 5.94 -8.22
CA THR A 57 8.50 6.25 -9.44
C THR A 57 7.96 7.49 -10.14
N SER A 58 6.64 7.71 -10.16
CA SER A 58 6.05 8.93 -10.75
C SER A 58 6.40 10.19 -9.94
N ALA A 59 6.67 10.03 -8.63
CA ALA A 59 7.20 11.09 -7.77
C ALA A 59 8.72 11.36 -7.96
N GLY A 60 9.39 10.67 -8.90
CA GLY A 60 10.78 10.90 -9.27
C GLY A 60 11.81 10.16 -8.43
N PHE A 61 11.42 9.14 -7.67
CA PHE A 61 12.37 8.22 -7.02
C PHE A 61 12.79 7.13 -8.02
N SER A 62 14.09 6.89 -8.15
CA SER A 62 14.65 5.91 -9.11
C SER A 62 14.79 4.50 -8.53
N ARG A 63 14.86 4.37 -7.20
CA ARG A 63 15.05 3.11 -6.50
C ARG A 63 13.92 2.86 -5.51
N PHE A 64 13.27 1.71 -5.65
CA PHE A 64 12.23 1.22 -4.74
C PHE A 64 12.45 -0.26 -4.42
N ARG A 65 12.58 -0.60 -3.14
CA ARG A 65 12.72 -2.00 -2.67
C ARG A 65 12.06 -2.20 -1.31
N ARG A 66 11.63 -3.42 -1.02
CA ARG A 66 11.25 -3.81 0.34
C ARG A 66 12.52 -3.95 1.18
N ALA A 67 12.58 -3.24 2.29
CA ALA A 67 13.71 -3.19 3.21
C ALA A 67 13.53 -4.10 4.42
N ALA A 68 12.29 -4.28 4.89
CA ALA A 68 11.92 -5.19 5.96
C ALA A 68 10.45 -5.60 5.82
N GLU A 69 10.05 -6.68 6.51
CA GLU A 69 8.68 -7.16 6.55
C GLU A 69 8.34 -7.79 7.91
N THR A 70 7.07 -7.68 8.28
CA THR A 70 6.40 -8.41 9.36
C THR A 70 5.07 -8.93 8.82
N PRO A 71 4.33 -9.79 9.53
CA PRO A 71 3.01 -10.22 9.10
C PRO A 71 1.99 -9.08 8.91
N PHE A 72 2.23 -7.91 9.51
CA PHE A 72 1.30 -6.78 9.47
C PHE A 72 1.77 -5.64 8.56
N ASN A 73 3.08 -5.48 8.37
CA ASN A 73 3.64 -4.33 7.68
C ASN A 73 4.79 -4.70 6.75
N HIS A 74 4.82 -4.08 5.59
CA HIS A 74 6.00 -4.00 4.72
C HIS A 74 6.65 -2.63 4.88
N VAL A 75 7.99 -2.61 4.96
CA VAL A 75 8.78 -1.38 4.98
C VAL A 75 9.50 -1.26 3.65
N TYR A 76 9.32 -0.14 2.95
CA TYR A 76 9.96 0.15 1.67
C TYR A 76 10.98 1.28 1.79
N GLU A 77 12.12 1.07 1.13
CA GLU A 77 13.11 2.09 0.86
C GLU A 77 12.83 2.71 -0.51
N ALA A 78 12.70 4.04 -0.55
CA ALA A 78 12.61 4.85 -1.75
C ALA A 78 13.81 5.81 -1.79
N ARG A 79 14.61 5.78 -2.86
CA ARG A 79 15.75 6.69 -3.08
C ARG A 79 15.69 7.30 -4.47
N ARG A 80 16.16 8.53 -4.60
CA ARG A 80 16.47 9.15 -5.89
C ARG A 80 17.74 8.55 -6.47
#